data_AF-A0A960XRA1-F1
#
_entry.id   AF-A0A960XRA1-F1
#
_cell.length_a   1.000
_cell.length_b   1.000
_cell.length_c   1.000
_cell.angle_alpha   90.00
_cell.angle_beta   90.00
_cell.angle_gamma   90.00
#
_symmetry.space_group_name_H-M   'P 1'
#
loop_
_entity.id
_entity.type
_entity.pdbx_description
1 polymer ?
#
loop_
_entity_poly.entity_id
_entity_poly.type
_entity_poly.pdbx_seq_one_letter_code
_entity_poly.pdbx_strand_id
1 'polypeptide(L)'
;NPYLAGALVLAAGLEGIRENLDPGPAQEANLYEWTPQQLAEAGICELPRTLDEAVTAFAADPFVTETLGQDLRDEFITYKSEEWRQYHQRVSQWEIDTYARLY
;
A
#
# COMPACT_ATOMS: atom_id res chain seq x y z
N ASN A 1 -2.68 13.20 -0.88
CA ASN A 1 -2.88 14.36 0.02
C ASN A 1 -1.67 14.42 0.96
N PRO A 2 -0.82 15.44 0.88
CA PRO A 2 0.42 15.52 1.65
C PRO A 2 0.18 15.62 3.17
N TYR A 3 -0.94 16.20 3.61
CA TYR A 3 -1.28 16.30 5.02
C TYR A 3 -1.64 14.94 5.62
N LEU A 4 -2.45 14.14 4.93
CA LEU A 4 -2.79 12.78 5.37
C LEU A 4 -1.56 11.87 5.41
N ALA A 5 -0.70 11.97 4.40
CA ALA A 5 0.56 11.23 4.36
C ALA A 5 1.47 11.62 5.53
N GLY A 6 1.64 12.92 5.77
CA GLY A 6 2.44 13.42 6.89
C GLY A 6 1.88 13.01 8.25
N ALA A 7 0.56 13.06 8.43
CA ALA A 7 -0.11 12.65 9.66
C ALA A 7 0.11 11.17 9.97
N LEU A 8 -0.10 10.28 8.99
CA LEU A 8 0.09 8.84 9.17
C LEU A 8 1.55 8.47 9.43
N VAL A 9 2.49 9.05 8.67
CA VAL A 9 3.93 8.78 8.87
C VAL A 9 4.39 9.26 10.25
N LEU A 10 3.96 10.45 10.68
CA LEU A 10 4.31 10.97 11.99
C LEU A 10 3.68 10.12 13.11
N ALA A 11 2.41 9.74 12.99
CA ALA A 11 1.72 8.91 13.96
C ALA A 11 2.40 7.54 14.10
N ALA A 12 2.79 6.90 13.00
CA ALA A 12 3.47 5.60 13.01
C ALA A 12 4.85 5.70 13.69
N GLY A 13 5.61 6.77 13.39
CA GLY A 13 6.88 7.03 14.05
C GLY A 13 6.74 7.27 15.56
N LEU A 14 5.72 8.03 15.98
CA LEU A 14 5.44 8.28 17.39
C LEU A 14 4.98 7.02 18.12
N GLU A 15 4.17 6.18 17.48
CA GLU A 15 3.79 4.87 18.02
C GLU A 15 5.00 3.96 18.23
N GLY A 16 5.90 3.88 17.24
CA GLY A 16 7.12 3.10 17.36
C GLY A 16 8.00 3.53 18.54
N ILE A 17 8.11 4.85 18.79
CA ILE A 17 8.83 5.38 19.95
C ILE A 17 8.10 5.05 21.25
N ARG A 18 6.77 5.27 21.30
CA ARG A 18 5.93 5.06 22.49
C ARG A 18 5.96 3.60 22.95
N GLU A 19 5.83 2.68 22.01
CA GLU A 19 5.78 1.22 22.27
C GLU A 19 7.16 0.57 22.23
N ASN A 20 8.21 1.34 21.96
CA ASN A 20 9.59 0.87 21.84
C ASN A 20 9.74 -0.33 20.88
N LEU A 21 9.12 -0.21 19.70
CA LEU A 21 9.11 -1.25 18.69
C LEU A 21 10.51 -1.45 18.10
N ASP A 22 10.92 -2.71 17.95
CA ASP A 22 12.14 -3.08 17.25
C ASP A 22 11.86 -3.12 15.73
N PRO A 23 12.48 -2.24 14.91
CA PRO A 23 12.31 -2.25 13.46
C PRO A 23 13.02 -3.43 12.79
N GLY A 24 13.78 -4.23 13.55
CA GLY A 24 14.57 -5.33 13.03
C GLY A 24 15.94 -4.89 12.51
N PRO A 25 16.75 -5.84 12.00
CA PRO A 25 18.08 -5.55 11.50
C PRO A 25 18.02 -4.70 10.22
N ALA A 26 18.98 -3.79 10.08
CA ALA A 26 19.15 -3.02 8.85
C ALA A 26 19.52 -3.96 7.69
N GLN A 27 18.88 -3.74 6.54
CA GLN A 27 19.12 -4.52 5.34
C GLN A 27 19.96 -3.75 4.33
N GLU A 28 21.20 -4.18 4.12
CA GLU A 28 22.19 -3.48 3.28
C GLU A 28 22.30 -4.06 1.86
N ALA A 29 21.68 -5.21 1.60
CA ALA A 29 21.74 -5.87 0.30
C ALA A 29 20.80 -5.23 -0.74
N ASN A 30 21.15 -5.39 -2.01
CA ASN A 30 20.28 -4.99 -3.12
C ASN A 30 19.09 -5.96 -3.26
N LEU A 31 17.94 -5.59 -2.67
CA LEU A 31 16.74 -6.42 -2.68
C LEU A 31 16.15 -6.67 -4.08
N TYR A 32 16.49 -5.84 -5.09
CA TYR A 32 16.04 -6.05 -6.47
C TYR A 32 16.65 -7.29 -7.13
N GLU A 33 17.77 -7.79 -6.60
CA GLU A 33 18.45 -9.00 -7.10
C GLU A 33 17.93 -10.28 -6.44
N TRP A 34 17.08 -10.13 -5.43
CA TRP A 34 16.61 -11.26 -4.63
C TRP A 34 15.40 -11.91 -5.29
N THR A 35 15.35 -13.24 -5.21
CA THR A 35 14.17 -14.00 -5.60
C THR A 35 13.07 -13.85 -4.55
N PRO A 36 11.79 -14.07 -4.92
CA PRO A 36 10.69 -14.05 -3.95
C PRO A 36 10.90 -15.02 -2.78
N GLN A 37 11.57 -16.16 -3.02
CA GLN A 37 11.89 -17.12 -1.97
C GLN A 37 12.91 -16.55 -0.97
N GLN A 38 13.96 -15.87 -1.43
CA GLN A 38 14.95 -15.24 -0.56
C GLN A 38 14.35 -14.11 0.29
N LEU A 39 13.44 -13.31 -0.29
CA LEU A 39 12.70 -12.29 0.46
C LEU A 39 11.86 -12.92 1.57
N ALA A 40 11.14 -14.01 1.27
CA ALA A 40 10.34 -14.72 2.25
C ALA A 40 11.19 -15.37 3.37
N GLU A 41 12.32 -15.98 3.01
CA GLU A 41 13.26 -16.56 3.99
C GLU A 41 13.87 -15.50 4.93
N ALA A 42 14.04 -14.27 4.44
CA ALA A 42 14.49 -13.13 5.24
C ALA A 42 13.36 -12.43 6.02
N GLY A 43 12.11 -12.91 5.92
CA GLY A 43 10.95 -12.28 6.57
C GLY A 43 10.59 -10.91 5.99
N ILE A 44 11.01 -10.60 4.77
CA ILE A 44 10.72 -9.33 4.10
C ILE A 44 9.38 -9.46 3.37
N CYS A 45 8.39 -8.72 3.84
CA CYS A 45 7.09 -8.61 3.18
C CYS A 45 7.15 -7.58 2.05
N GLU A 46 6.54 -7.90 0.92
CA GLU A 46 6.36 -6.94 -0.17
C GLU A 46 5.23 -5.95 0.15
N LEU A 47 5.38 -4.73 -0.34
CA LEU A 47 4.31 -3.74 -0.29
C LEU A 47 3.18 -4.10 -1.26
N PRO A 48 1.95 -3.62 -1.00
CA PRO A 48 0.84 -3.73 -1.94
C PRO A 48 1.24 -3.27 -3.36
N ARG A 49 0.93 -4.09 -4.36
CA ARG A 49 1.31 -3.86 -5.76
C ARG A 49 0.26 -3.08 -6.53
N THR A 50 -0.97 -3.06 -6.03
CA THR A 50 -2.10 -2.35 -6.63
C THR A 50 -2.74 -1.39 -5.64
N LEU A 51 -3.48 -0.40 -6.16
CA LEU A 51 -4.25 0.50 -5.31
C LEU A 51 -5.29 -0.27 -4.48
N ASP A 52 -5.89 -1.31 -5.06
CA ASP A 52 -6.87 -2.17 -4.37
C ASP A 52 -6.26 -2.89 -3.16
N GLU A 53 -5.10 -3.51 -3.34
CA GLU A 53 -4.35 -4.14 -2.25
C GLU A 53 -3.97 -3.12 -1.18
N ALA A 54 -3.55 -1.92 -1.59
CA ALA A 54 -3.17 -0.87 -0.65
C ALA A 54 -4.36 -0.37 0.17
N VAL A 55 -5.52 -0.17 -0.46
CA VAL A 55 -6.77 0.23 0.23
C VAL A 55 -7.27 -0.88 1.13
N THR A 56 -7.14 -2.15 0.73
CA THR A 56 -7.50 -3.31 1.55
C THR A 56 -6.63 -3.40 2.80
N ALA A 57 -5.31 -3.27 2.64
CA ALA A 57 -4.38 -3.26 3.78
C ALA A 57 -4.66 -2.08 4.71
N PHE A 58 -4.89 -0.90 4.16
CA PHE A 58 -5.25 0.31 4.90
C PHE A 58 -6.57 0.16 5.68
N ALA A 59 -7.56 -0.51 5.12
CA ALA A 59 -8.85 -0.76 5.77
C ALA A 59 -8.75 -1.80 6.90
N ALA A 60 -7.84 -2.76 6.76
CA ALA A 60 -7.65 -3.83 7.74
C ALA A 60 -6.84 -3.40 8.97
N ASP A 61 -6.10 -2.29 8.90
CA ASP A 61 -5.20 -1.84 9.95
C ASP A 61 -5.93 -0.94 10.99
N PRO A 62 -6.05 -1.38 12.26
CA PRO A 62 -6.66 -0.57 13.33
C PRO A 62 -5.95 0.77 13.55
N PHE A 63 -4.63 0.83 13.34
CA PHE A 63 -3.81 2.04 13.52
C PHE A 63 -4.34 3.21 12.69
N VAL A 64 -4.82 2.93 11.48
CA VAL A 64 -5.38 3.93 10.58
C VAL A 64 -6.63 4.57 11.18
N THR A 65 -7.47 3.76 11.81
CA THR A 65 -8.71 4.23 12.47
C THR A 65 -8.39 5.08 13.69
N GLU A 66 -7.41 4.65 14.48
CA GLU A 66 -6.95 5.38 15.67
C GLU A 66 -6.32 6.73 15.30
N THR A 67 -5.62 6.79 14.17
CA THR A 67 -4.92 8.00 13.72
C THR A 67 -5.83 9.01 13.02
N LEU A 68 -6.69 8.55 12.10
CA LEU A 68 -7.49 9.43 11.25
C LEU A 68 -8.93 9.60 11.70
N GLY A 69 -9.41 8.71 12.59
CA GLY A 69 -10.81 8.59 12.93
C GLY A 69 -11.60 7.79 11.89
N GLN A 70 -12.71 7.21 12.35
CA GLN A 70 -13.53 6.29 11.55
C GLN A 70 -14.12 6.96 10.29
N ASP A 71 -14.73 8.14 10.44
CA ASP A 71 -15.42 8.80 9.32
C ASP A 71 -14.47 9.16 8.16
N LEU A 72 -13.30 9.70 8.49
CA LEU A 72 -12.30 10.06 7.48
C LEU A 72 -11.68 8.83 6.82
N ARG A 73 -11.43 7.77 7.60
CA ARG A 73 -10.97 6.48 7.07
C ARG A 73 -11.98 5.93 6.06
N ASP A 74 -13.25 5.86 6.43
CA ASP A 74 -14.31 5.26 5.61
C ASP A 74 -14.55 6.03 4.31
N GLU A 75 -14.56 7.36 4.38
CA GLU A 75 -14.67 8.21 3.19
C GLU A 75 -13.44 8.03 2.27
N PHE A 76 -12.23 7.96 2.86
CA PHE A 76 -11.01 7.75 2.09
C PHE A 76 -11.00 6.39 1.37
N ILE A 77 -11.39 5.31 2.06
CA ILE A 77 -11.53 3.97 1.48
C ILE A 77 -12.52 4.02 0.32
N THR A 78 -13.72 4.56 0.57
CA THR A 78 -14.78 4.66 -0.44
C THR A 78 -14.30 5.38 -1.70
N TYR A 79 -13.69 6.55 -1.52
CA TYR A 79 -13.16 7.35 -2.61
C TYR A 79 -12.08 6.61 -3.41
N LYS A 80 -11.15 5.92 -2.72
CA LYS A 80 -10.04 5.22 -3.37
C LYS A 80 -10.43 3.91 -4.04
N SER A 81 -11.38 3.17 -3.47
CA SER A 81 -11.95 1.99 -4.10
C SER A 81 -12.69 2.35 -5.39
N GLU A 82 -13.39 3.47 -5.41
CA GLU A 82 -14.07 3.96 -6.62
C GLU A 82 -13.07 4.41 -7.69
N GLU A 83 -11.99 5.11 -7.31
CA GLU A 83 -10.88 5.45 -8.20
C GLU A 83 -10.27 4.20 -8.85
N TRP A 84 -10.01 3.16 -8.05
CA TRP A 84 -9.51 1.88 -8.58
C TRP A 84 -10.49 1.24 -9.55
N ARG A 85 -11.77 1.19 -9.19
CA ARG A 85 -12.82 0.61 -10.05
C ARG A 85 -12.88 1.30 -11.41
N GLN A 86 -12.83 2.63 -11.42
CA GLN A 86 -12.85 3.41 -12.67
C GLN A 86 -11.60 3.15 -13.52
N TYR A 87 -10.43 3.07 -12.88
CA TYR A 87 -9.18 2.75 -13.57
C TYR A 87 -9.21 1.34 -14.16
N HIS A 88 -9.61 0.33 -13.38
CA HIS A 88 -9.57 -1.07 -13.79
C HIS A 88 -10.61 -1.42 -14.86
N GLN A 89 -11.70 -0.66 -14.97
CA GLN A 89 -12.70 -0.82 -16.03
C GLN A 89 -12.30 -0.14 -17.35
N ARG A 90 -11.20 0.62 -17.36
CA ARG A 90 -10.76 1.35 -18.55
C ARG A 90 -9.90 0.45 -19.43
N VAL A 91 -10.30 0.32 -20.69
CA VAL A 91 -9.43 -0.25 -21.72
C VAL A 91 -8.31 0.74 -22.03
N SER A 92 -7.07 0.33 -21.77
CA SER A 92 -5.87 1.11 -22.01
C SER A 92 -5.48 1.07 -23.49
N GLN A 93 -4.73 2.09 -23.94
CA GLN A 93 -4.20 2.10 -25.31
C GLN A 93 -3.28 0.90 -25.57
N TRP A 94 -2.52 0.47 -24.57
CA TRP A 94 -1.65 -0.70 -24.67
C TRP A 94 -2.46 -1.98 -24.95
N GLU A 95 -3.60 -2.17 -24.31
CA GLU A 95 -4.49 -3.32 -24.59
C GLU A 95 -5.06 -3.27 -26.01
N ILE A 96 -5.46 -2.09 -26.49
CA ILE A 96 -5.94 -1.91 -27.86
C ILE A 96 -4.83 -2.25 -28.85
N ASP A 97 -3.64 -1.68 -28.68
CA ASP A 97 -2.52 -1.88 -29.60
C ASP A 97 -2.05 -3.35 -29.62
N THR A 98 -2.14 -4.04 -28.49
CA THR A 98 -1.71 -5.44 -28.35
C THR A 98 -2.76 -6.41 -28.88
N TYR A 99 -4.02 -6.26 -28.49
CA TYR A 99 -5.05 -7.28 -28.72
C TYR A 99 -6.01 -6.96 -29.86
N ALA A 100 -6.25 -5.70 -30.22
CA ALA A 100 -7.25 -5.34 -31.24
C ALA A 100 -6.86 -5.69 -32.68
N ARG A 101 -5.62 -6.16 -32.91
CA ARG A 101 -5.16 -6.71 -34.21
C ARG A 101 -4.98 -8.23 -34.19
N LEU A 102 -4.97 -8.84 -33.00
CA LEU A 102 -4.84 -10.29 -32.83
C LEU A 102 -6.19 -11.01 -32.91
N TYR A 103 -7.28 -10.27 -32.70
CA TYR A 103 -8.68 -10.68 -32.86
C TYR A 103 -9.41 -9.71 -33.79
#